data_AF-A0A4Q3UMM4-F1
#
_entry.id   AF-A0A4Q3UMM4-F1
#
_cell.length_a   1.000
_cell.length_b   1.000
_cell.length_c   1.000
_cell.angle_alpha   90.00
_cell.angle_beta   90.00
_cell.angle_gamma   90.00
#
_symmetry.space_group_name_H-M   'P 1'
#
loop_
_entity.id
_entity.type
_entity.pdbx_description
1 polymer ?
#
loop_
_entity_poly.entity_id
_entity_poly.type
_entity_poly.pdbx_seq_one_letter_code
_entity_poly.pdbx_strand_id
1 'polypeptide(L)'
;MIYTDARVELFAKQGGLLLDPVTNGLRKLLSGYARIINKKYNRTGSLFRQKTKAKLLTEESVLINNPGIQANYCANCFIYLHQNPKKANLVARLEDWEFSSYRDYAQLRNGTLCNKDLAARLCCYEPSSFYNACNRDVTVDFDDYLEMVGHLGS
;
A
#
# COMPACT_ATOMS: atom_id res chain seq x y z
N MET A 1 -3.06 -0.72 0.92
CA MET A 1 -3.51 -0.58 2.31
C MET A 1 -4.80 -1.35 2.48
N ILE A 2 -4.92 -2.13 3.54
CA ILE A 2 -6.10 -2.94 3.84
C ILE A 2 -6.57 -2.52 5.22
N TYR A 3 -7.83 -2.09 5.33
CA TYR A 3 -8.47 -1.88 6.62
C TYR A 3 -8.98 -3.22 7.14
N THR A 4 -8.69 -3.51 8.40
CA THR A 4 -9.09 -4.73 9.08
C THR A 4 -10.00 -4.39 10.25
N ASP A 5 -10.99 -5.25 10.51
CA ASP A 5 -11.84 -5.19 11.69
C ASP A 5 -11.79 -6.54 12.43
N ALA A 6 -12.59 -6.71 13.48
CA ALA A 6 -12.60 -7.91 14.34
C ALA A 6 -12.73 -9.24 13.56
N ARG A 7 -13.22 -9.24 12.31
CA ARG A 7 -13.25 -10.44 11.47
C ARG A 7 -11.87 -11.02 11.21
N VAL A 8 -10.80 -10.21 11.25
CA VAL A 8 -9.44 -10.70 11.01
C VAL A 8 -8.87 -11.48 12.20
N GLU A 9 -9.50 -11.40 13.36
CA GLU A 9 -9.13 -12.15 14.56
C GLU A 9 -9.57 -13.63 14.48
N LEU A 10 -10.40 -13.96 13.49
CA LEU A 10 -10.93 -15.31 13.29
C LEU A 10 -9.95 -16.17 12.46
N PHE A 11 -9.02 -16.81 13.17
CA PHE A 11 -8.10 -17.74 12.54
C PHE A 11 -8.81 -19.03 12.10
N ALA A 12 -8.52 -19.46 10.87
CA ALA A 12 -9.03 -20.70 10.31
C ALA A 12 -7.88 -21.65 9.98
N LYS A 13 -8.09 -22.94 10.26
CA LYS A 13 -7.15 -23.98 9.86
C LYS A 13 -7.26 -24.23 8.35
N GLN A 14 -6.15 -24.16 7.64
CA GLN A 14 -6.05 -24.52 6.23
C GLN A 14 -4.87 -25.47 6.02
N GLY A 15 -5.16 -26.77 5.96
CA GLY A 15 -4.15 -27.82 6.01
C GLY A 15 -3.44 -27.83 7.37
N GLY A 16 -2.11 -27.78 7.35
CA GLY A 16 -1.28 -27.70 8.56
C GLY A 16 -1.07 -26.29 9.12
N LEU A 17 -1.68 -25.25 8.53
CA LEU A 17 -1.46 -23.85 8.91
C LEU A 17 -2.71 -23.27 9.56
N LEU A 18 -2.51 -22.46 10.59
CA LEU A 18 -3.55 -21.61 11.19
C LEU A 18 -3.35 -20.19 10.68
N LEU A 19 -4.35 -19.61 10.00
CA LEU A 19 -4.20 -18.35 9.27
C LEU A 19 -5.39 -17.43 9.47
N ASP A 20 -5.11 -16.13 9.57
CA ASP A 20 -6.13 -15.10 9.51
C ASP A 20 -6.70 -14.96 8.07
N PRO A 21 -7.89 -14.36 7.91
CA PRO A 21 -8.53 -14.20 6.61
C PRO A 21 -7.72 -13.36 5.61
N VAL A 22 -6.98 -12.35 6.04
CA VAL A 22 -6.20 -11.46 5.17
C VAL A 22 -5.01 -12.22 4.60
N THR A 23 -4.24 -12.89 5.45
CA THR A 23 -3.10 -13.71 5.03
C THR A 23 -3.56 -14.84 4.11
N ASN A 24 -4.66 -15.53 4.45
CA ASN A 24 -5.19 -16.59 3.61
C ASN A 24 -5.68 -16.05 2.24
N GLY A 25 -6.38 -14.91 2.23
CA GLY A 25 -6.83 -14.24 1.03
C GLY A 25 -5.67 -13.85 0.12
N LEU A 26 -4.65 -13.19 0.66
CA LEU A 26 -3.45 -12.79 -0.08
C LEU A 26 -2.71 -14.02 -0.64
N ARG A 27 -2.56 -15.09 0.15
CA ARG A 27 -1.93 -16.34 -0.32
C ARG A 27 -2.65 -16.94 -1.51
N LYS A 28 -4.00 -16.98 -1.47
CA LYS A 28 -4.82 -17.49 -2.57
C LYS A 28 -4.71 -16.61 -3.81
N LEU A 29 -4.73 -15.28 -3.63
CA LEU A 29 -4.59 -14.31 -4.72
C LEU A 29 -3.25 -14.47 -5.44
N LEU A 30 -2.13 -14.46 -4.70
CA LEU A 30 -0.78 -14.55 -5.26
C LEU A 30 -0.56 -15.90 -5.96
N SER A 31 -0.96 -17.01 -5.31
CA SER A 31 -0.85 -18.35 -5.91
C SER A 31 -1.69 -18.48 -7.19
N GLY A 32 -2.92 -17.95 -7.17
CA GLY A 32 -3.82 -17.96 -8.31
C GLY A 32 -3.26 -17.17 -9.49
N TYR A 33 -2.77 -15.95 -9.22
CA TYR A 33 -2.15 -15.09 -10.23
C TYR A 33 -0.90 -15.72 -10.84
N ALA A 34 0.03 -16.22 -10.00
CA ALA A 34 1.25 -16.88 -10.46
C ALA A 34 0.93 -18.08 -11.37
N ARG A 35 -0.07 -18.89 -11.03
CA ARG A 35 -0.54 -20.00 -11.86
C ARG A 35 -1.04 -19.53 -13.24
N ILE A 36 -1.85 -18.48 -13.28
CA ILE A 36 -2.38 -17.94 -14.55
C ILE A 36 -1.26 -17.40 -15.43
N ILE A 37 -0.35 -16.60 -14.86
CA ILE A 37 0.77 -16.01 -15.60
C ILE A 37 1.74 -17.07 -16.10
N ASN A 38 2.10 -18.04 -15.27
CA ASN A 38 2.96 -19.16 -15.67
C ASN A 38 2.34 -19.96 -16.81
N LYS A 39 1.04 -20.27 -16.73
CA LYS A 39 0.31 -20.92 -17.84
C LYS A 39 0.32 -20.06 -19.10
N LYS A 40 0.03 -18.76 -18.99
CA LYS A 40 -0.04 -17.82 -20.12
C LYS A 40 1.28 -17.72 -20.89
N TYR A 41 2.42 -17.73 -20.19
CA TYR A 41 3.74 -17.53 -20.79
C TYR A 41 4.59 -18.81 -20.84
N ASN A 42 3.99 -19.99 -20.63
CA ASN A 42 4.68 -21.28 -20.60
C ASN A 42 5.91 -21.31 -19.66
N ARG A 43 5.76 -20.74 -18.46
CA ARG A 43 6.79 -20.69 -17.41
C ARG A 43 6.42 -21.58 -16.23
N THR A 44 7.38 -21.84 -15.36
CA THR A 44 7.19 -22.53 -14.07
C THR A 44 7.90 -21.77 -12.95
N GLY A 45 7.59 -22.13 -11.70
CA GLY A 45 8.25 -21.56 -10.51
C GLY A 45 7.51 -20.39 -9.85
N SER A 46 8.13 -19.81 -8.82
CA SER A 46 7.56 -18.70 -8.04
C SER A 46 7.68 -17.39 -8.81
N LEU A 47 6.56 -16.65 -8.90
CA LEU A 47 6.55 -15.30 -9.47
C LEU A 47 6.82 -14.22 -8.41
N PHE A 48 6.42 -14.48 -7.16
CA PHE A 48 6.53 -13.54 -6.05
C PHE A 48 7.67 -13.93 -5.10
N ARG A 49 8.26 -12.93 -4.44
CA ARG A 49 9.20 -13.18 -3.34
C ARG A 49 8.47 -13.88 -2.20
N GLN A 50 9.16 -14.81 -1.54
CA GLN A 50 8.62 -15.45 -0.34
C GLN A 50 8.56 -14.44 0.82
N LYS A 51 7.71 -14.72 1.81
CA LYS A 51 7.55 -13.94 3.05
C LYS A 51 7.14 -12.47 2.81
N THR A 52 5.91 -12.26 2.35
CA THR A 52 5.32 -10.92 2.31
C THR A 52 5.37 -10.25 3.68
N LYS A 53 5.80 -9.00 3.73
CA LYS A 53 5.83 -8.20 4.96
C LYS A 53 4.53 -7.40 5.08
N ALA A 54 4.00 -7.30 6.29
CA ALA A 54 2.90 -6.41 6.63
C ALA A 54 3.36 -5.45 7.72
N LYS A 55 2.86 -4.22 7.67
CA LYS A 55 3.18 -3.18 8.67
C LYS A 55 1.88 -2.57 9.15
N LEU A 56 1.72 -2.48 10.47
CA LEU A 56 0.57 -1.84 11.10
C LEU A 56 0.74 -0.32 11.02
N LEU A 57 -0.27 0.37 10.50
CA LEU A 57 -0.19 1.81 10.23
C LEU A 57 -0.86 2.68 11.31
N THR A 58 -1.52 2.07 12.29
CA THR A 58 -2.37 2.75 13.27
C THR A 58 -1.62 3.35 14.46
N GLU A 59 -0.37 2.93 14.71
CA GLU A 59 0.37 3.27 15.92
C GLU A 59 1.63 4.11 15.67
N GLU A 60 2.00 4.33 14.42
CA GLU A 60 3.22 5.06 14.08
C GLU A 60 2.87 6.49 13.64
N SER A 61 3.48 7.49 14.28
CA SER A 61 3.64 8.83 13.72
C SER A 61 5.03 8.90 13.07
N VAL A 62 5.12 9.37 11.82
CA VAL A 62 6.44 9.66 11.23
C VAL A 62 6.79 11.07 11.67
N LEU A 63 7.94 11.22 12.32
CA LEU A 63 8.62 12.52 12.34
C LEU A 63 9.10 12.76 10.92
N ILE A 64 8.41 13.64 10.19
CA ILE A 64 9.00 14.23 8.99
C ILE A 64 10.30 14.93 9.45
N ASN A 65 11.30 15.05 8.59
CA ASN A 65 12.58 15.78 8.82
C ASN A 65 12.43 17.27 9.26
N ASN A 66 11.24 17.69 9.68
CA ASN A 66 10.93 18.91 10.41
C ASN A 66 10.47 18.55 11.83
N PRO A 67 11.33 18.74 12.87
CA PRO A 67 10.94 18.53 14.26
C PRO A 67 9.72 19.41 14.59
N GLY A 68 8.61 18.79 14.99
CA GLY A 68 7.35 19.45 15.33
C GLY A 68 6.14 19.07 14.46
N ILE A 69 6.35 18.39 13.32
CA ILE A 69 5.26 17.87 12.48
C ILE A 69 5.10 16.38 12.74
N GLN A 70 4.12 16.01 13.59
CA GLN A 70 3.63 14.62 13.60
C GLN A 70 2.80 14.41 12.34
N ALA A 71 3.34 13.65 11.39
CA ALA A 71 2.59 13.28 10.21
C ALA A 71 1.90 11.95 10.42
N ASN A 72 0.61 11.90 10.06
CA ASN A 72 -0.16 10.67 10.02
C ASN A 72 0.52 9.70 9.04
N TYR A 73 1.12 8.61 9.56
CA TYR A 73 1.86 7.63 8.77
C TYR A 73 0.99 7.02 7.67
N CYS A 74 -0.28 6.77 7.95
CA CYS A 74 -1.25 6.27 6.98
C CYS A 74 -1.47 7.26 5.83
N ALA A 75 -1.64 8.55 6.12
CA ALA A 75 -1.75 9.60 5.10
C ALA A 75 -0.48 9.70 4.23
N ASN A 76 0.69 9.65 4.87
CA ASN A 76 1.97 9.65 4.17
C ASN A 76 2.15 8.44 3.25
N CYS A 77 1.84 7.24 3.75
CA CYS A 77 1.83 6.02 2.95
C CYS A 77 0.88 6.12 1.77
N PHE A 78 -0.31 6.70 1.99
CA PHE A 78 -1.31 6.91 0.96
C PHE A 78 -0.79 7.82 -0.17
N ILE A 79 -0.12 8.93 0.16
CA ILE A 79 0.51 9.80 -0.84
C ILE A 79 1.68 9.12 -1.54
N TYR A 80 2.58 8.48 -0.79
CA TYR A 80 3.75 7.80 -1.31
C TYR A 80 3.39 6.71 -2.33
N LEU A 81 2.37 5.89 -2.03
CA LEU A 81 1.87 4.86 -2.95
C LEU A 81 1.52 5.43 -4.33
N HIS A 82 0.92 6.62 -4.35
CA HIS A 82 0.57 7.29 -5.60
C HIS A 82 1.77 7.95 -6.27
N GLN A 83 2.80 8.34 -5.53
CA GLN A 83 4.05 8.90 -6.08
C GLN A 83 4.98 7.83 -6.67
N ASN A 84 4.82 6.55 -6.31
CA ASN A 84 5.70 5.44 -6.73
C ASN A 84 6.01 5.41 -8.23
N PRO A 85 5.03 5.56 -9.15
CA PRO A 85 5.31 5.51 -10.58
C PRO A 85 6.26 6.61 -11.05
N LYS A 86 6.14 7.82 -10.49
CA LYS A 86 7.03 8.94 -10.80
C LYS A 86 8.40 8.76 -10.14
N LYS A 87 8.45 8.34 -8.86
CA LYS A 87 9.71 8.06 -8.14
C LYS A 87 10.53 6.95 -8.80
N ALA A 88 9.86 5.95 -9.38
CA ALA A 88 10.49 4.88 -10.13
C ALA A 88 10.82 5.25 -11.59
N ASN A 89 10.65 6.51 -12.00
CA ASN A 89 10.85 7.01 -13.37
C ASN A 89 10.04 6.25 -14.44
N LEU A 90 8.87 5.71 -14.07
CA LEU A 90 7.97 5.03 -15.01
C LEU A 90 7.10 6.02 -15.79
N VAL A 91 6.82 7.19 -15.22
CA VAL A 91 6.02 8.26 -15.82
C VAL A 91 6.54 9.64 -15.41
N ALA A 92 6.33 10.64 -16.27
CA ALA A 92 6.63 12.04 -15.96
C ALA A 92 5.55 12.67 -15.06
N ARG A 93 4.29 12.28 -15.26
CA ARG A 93 3.14 12.78 -14.50
C ARG A 93 2.35 11.62 -13.91
N LEU A 94 1.77 11.84 -12.73
CA LEU A 94 1.07 10.77 -11.98
C LEU A 94 -0.20 10.30 -12.68
N GLU A 95 -0.88 11.20 -13.41
CA GLU A 95 -2.06 10.89 -14.22
C GLU A 95 -1.78 9.94 -15.40
N ASP A 96 -0.52 9.82 -15.83
CA ASP A 96 -0.13 8.95 -16.94
C ASP A 96 0.00 7.49 -16.52
N TRP A 97 0.01 7.18 -15.21
CA TRP A 97 0.09 5.82 -14.71
C TRP A 97 -1.29 5.19 -14.51
N GLU A 98 -1.74 4.42 -15.51
CA GLU A 98 -3.07 3.80 -15.53
C GLU A 98 -3.28 2.72 -14.46
N PHE A 99 -2.20 2.10 -13.96
CA PHE A 99 -2.24 1.00 -13.00
C PHE A 99 -2.31 1.48 -11.53
N SER A 100 -2.83 2.67 -11.30
CA SER A 100 -3.09 3.20 -9.95
C SER A 100 -4.48 3.81 -9.83
N SER A 101 -4.92 3.97 -8.59
CA SER A 101 -6.12 4.73 -8.22
C SER A 101 -5.91 6.25 -8.26
N TYR A 102 -4.75 6.75 -8.71
CA TYR A 102 -4.43 8.17 -8.67
C TYR A 102 -5.51 9.01 -9.35
N ARG A 103 -5.93 8.61 -10.56
CA ARG A 103 -6.93 9.34 -11.34
C ARG A 103 -8.30 9.41 -10.64
N ASP A 104 -8.67 8.38 -9.87
CA ASP A 104 -9.94 8.39 -9.14
C ASP A 104 -9.90 9.34 -7.94
N TYR A 105 -8.80 9.35 -7.19
CA TYR A 105 -8.60 10.25 -6.05
C TYR A 105 -8.31 11.69 -6.49
N ALA A 106 -7.67 11.90 -7.64
CA ALA A 106 -7.43 13.21 -8.24
C ALA A 106 -8.65 13.77 -9.00
N GLN A 107 -9.79 13.07 -9.00
CA GLN A 107 -11.02 13.47 -9.72
C GLN A 107 -10.82 13.63 -11.25
N LEU A 108 -9.81 12.95 -11.79
CA LEU A 108 -9.54 12.86 -13.24
C LEU A 108 -10.27 11.69 -13.90
N ARG A 109 -10.92 10.85 -13.09
CA ARG A 109 -11.75 9.72 -13.49
C ARG A 109 -12.86 9.50 -12.47
N ASN A 110 -14.03 9.07 -12.95
CA ASN A 110 -15.19 8.71 -12.13
C ASN A 110 -15.28 7.19 -11.93
N GLY A 111 -14.20 6.56 -11.44
CA GLY A 111 -14.21 5.14 -11.10
C GLY A 111 -14.94 4.87 -9.78
N THR A 112 -15.54 3.68 -9.67
CA THR A 112 -16.34 3.25 -8.51
C THR A 112 -15.60 2.30 -7.57
N LEU A 113 -14.37 1.93 -7.90
CA LEU A 113 -13.59 0.94 -7.14
C LEU A 113 -13.08 1.49 -5.81
N CYS A 114 -12.76 2.79 -5.74
CA CYS A 114 -12.15 3.40 -4.56
C CYS A 114 -13.21 3.80 -3.52
N ASN A 115 -13.05 3.31 -2.29
CA ASN A 115 -13.84 3.78 -1.15
C ASN A 115 -13.26 5.12 -0.63
N LYS A 116 -13.71 6.23 -1.21
CA LYS A 116 -13.26 7.58 -0.89
C LYS A 116 -13.59 7.98 0.57
N ASP A 117 -14.71 7.51 1.12
CA ASP A 117 -15.09 7.78 2.51
C ASP A 117 -14.15 7.11 3.52
N LEU A 118 -13.74 5.87 3.24
CA LEU A 118 -12.77 5.16 4.06
C LEU A 118 -11.39 5.82 3.95
N ALA A 119 -10.99 6.25 2.75
CA ALA A 119 -9.75 6.99 2.55
C ALA A 119 -9.75 8.33 3.29
N ALA A 120 -10.88 9.05 3.30
CA ALA A 120 -11.01 10.31 4.05
C ALA A 120 -10.82 10.07 5.55
N ARG A 121 -11.48 9.04 6.10
CA ARG A 121 -11.39 8.69 7.53
C ARG A 121 -10.02 8.22 7.98
N LEU A 122 -9.35 7.37 7.20
CA LEU A 122 -8.11 6.71 7.64
C LEU A 122 -6.85 7.40 7.13
N CYS A 123 -6.91 8.04 5.97
CA CYS A 123 -5.75 8.51 5.23
C CYS A 123 -5.72 10.03 5.08
N CYS A 124 -6.66 10.74 5.75
CA CYS A 124 -6.85 12.18 5.61
C CYS A 124 -7.02 12.60 4.14
N TYR A 125 -7.64 11.75 3.31
CA TYR A 125 -7.90 12.08 1.92
C TYR A 125 -8.94 13.18 1.83
N GLU A 126 -8.60 14.25 1.12
CA GLU A 126 -9.49 15.36 0.82
C GLU A 126 -9.40 15.65 -0.70
N PRO A 127 -10.50 15.49 -1.47
CA PRO A 127 -10.49 15.59 -2.93
C PRO A 127 -9.84 16.89 -3.45
N SER A 128 -10.12 18.01 -2.79
CA SER A 128 -9.65 19.33 -3.20
C SER A 128 -8.14 19.51 -3.06
N SER A 129 -7.50 18.77 -2.14
CA SER A 129 -6.07 18.91 -1.84
C SER A 129 -5.21 17.77 -2.40
N PHE A 130 -5.81 16.62 -2.74
CA PHE A 130 -5.09 15.39 -3.10
C PHE A 130 -4.11 15.56 -4.27
N TYR A 131 -4.54 16.23 -5.35
CA TYR A 131 -3.69 16.49 -6.52
C TYR A 131 -2.42 17.24 -6.12
N ASN A 132 -2.57 18.31 -5.34
CA ASN A 132 -1.46 19.11 -4.86
C ASN A 132 -0.59 18.34 -3.86
N ALA A 133 -1.20 17.58 -2.95
CA ALA A 133 -0.47 16.77 -1.96
C ALA A 133 0.46 15.75 -2.62
N CYS A 134 0.03 15.12 -3.71
CA CYS A 134 0.86 14.14 -4.43
C CYS A 134 1.97 14.76 -5.29
N ASN A 135 1.75 15.99 -5.77
CA ASN A 135 2.71 16.70 -6.62
C ASN A 135 3.72 17.55 -5.84
N ARG A 136 3.56 17.69 -4.52
CA ARG A 136 4.59 18.28 -3.65
C ARG A 136 5.75 17.29 -3.50
N ASP A 137 6.96 17.81 -3.48
CA ASP A 137 8.17 17.08 -3.10
C ASP A 137 8.16 16.82 -1.59
N VAL A 138 7.37 15.83 -1.17
CA VAL A 138 7.40 15.30 0.20
C VAL A 138 8.14 13.97 0.16
N THR A 139 9.40 14.00 0.57
CA THR A 139 10.18 12.81 0.89
C THR A 139 9.74 12.29 2.26
N VAL A 140 8.77 11.39 2.26
CA VAL A 140 8.68 10.41 3.33
C VAL A 140 9.61 9.28 2.92
N ASP A 141 10.80 9.27 3.52
CA ASP A 141 11.73 8.17 3.35
C ASP A 141 11.27 7.03 4.26
N PHE A 142 10.61 6.05 3.65
CA PHE A 142 10.20 4.83 4.35
C PHE A 142 11.36 3.82 4.46
N ASP A 143 12.42 3.98 3.66
CA ASP A 143 13.57 3.09 3.66
C ASP A 143 14.47 3.41 4.87
N ASP A 144 14.72 4.69 5.16
CA ASP A 144 15.45 5.14 6.36
C ASP A 144 14.75 4.69 7.67
N TYR A 145 13.42 4.76 7.73
CA TYR A 145 12.68 4.29 8.90
C TYR A 145 12.84 2.78 9.08
N LEU A 146 12.75 1.99 7.98
CA LEU A 146 12.89 0.54 8.04
C LEU A 146 14.30 0.09 8.44
N GLU A 147 15.34 0.86 8.08
CA GLU A 147 16.71 0.64 8.54
C GLU A 147 16.89 0.97 10.03
N MET A 148 16.31 2.08 10.52
CA MET A 148 16.38 2.46 11.93
C MET A 148 15.73 1.45 12.89
N VAL A 149 14.53 0.93 12.57
CA VAL A 149 13.89 -0.12 13.41
C VAL A 149 14.50 -1.51 13.19
N GLY A 150 15.20 -1.75 12.08
CA GLY A 150 15.87 -3.01 11.79
C GLY A 150 17.10 -3.31 12.67
N HIS A 151 17.71 -2.29 13.29
CA HIS A 151 18.89 -2.44 14.15
C HIS A 151 18.58 -2.62 15.65
N LEU A 152 17.32 -2.55 16.06
CA LEU A 152 16.91 -2.78 17.46
C LEU A 152 16.40 -4.21 17.71
N GLY A 153 16.52 -5.10 16.72
CA GLY A 153 15.96 -6.46 16.74
C GLY A 153 16.92 -7.54 16.26
N SER A 154 18.21 -7.42 16.57
CA SER A 154 19.20 -8.50 16.43
C SER A 154 19.76 -8.93 17.78
#